data_AF-A0AAP5H556-F1
#
_entry.id   AF-A0AAP5H556-F1
#
_cell.length_a   1.000
_cell.length_b   1.000
_cell.length_c   1.000
_cell.angle_alpha   90.00
_cell.angle_beta   90.00
_cell.angle_gamma   90.00
#
_symmetry.space_group_name_H-M   'P 1'
#
loop_
_entity.id
_entity.type
_entity.pdbx_description
1 polymer ?
#
loop_
_entity_poly.entity_id
_entity_poly.type
_entity_poly.pdbx_seq_one_letter_code
_entity_poly.pdbx_strand_id
1 'polypeptide(L)'
;MTEVINDNFIGTRKLINEGASEQKLQRELKKDLSIFSKICAVPHDEYIIFSELPVGTTGACDFAVFTGRSYMKVYFIEVKGADFSLINNPTKKGATFNASFLEGIDQIIRRKQYSLANELSYRDEAYKIRTIVESGTQMYNSLLSAKGHLLVDKGKPVSVRGVVIGGRSIQGLNQIEAEKRDAWRKSIDFHIELMSWDSFLTSVR
;
A
#
# COMPACT_ATOMS: atom_id res chain seq x y z
N MET A 1 7.66 -29.84 -14.85
CA MET A 1 8.16 -28.49 -14.53
C MET A 1 7.28 -27.95 -13.43
N THR A 2 7.70 -28.17 -12.19
CA THR A 2 7.03 -27.70 -10.99
C THR A 2 7.29 -26.20 -10.88
N GLU A 3 6.24 -25.37 -10.97
CA GLU A 3 6.32 -23.97 -10.60
C GLU A 3 6.90 -23.91 -9.18
N VAL A 4 8.05 -23.27 -9.03
CA VAL A 4 8.56 -22.86 -7.73
C VAL A 4 7.58 -21.81 -7.25
N ILE A 5 6.60 -22.23 -6.45
CA ILE A 5 5.76 -21.30 -5.71
C ILE A 5 6.73 -20.42 -4.92
N ASN A 6 6.69 -19.12 -5.18
CA ASN A 6 7.50 -18.16 -4.44
C ASN A 6 7.05 -18.24 -2.96
N ASP A 7 7.82 -18.97 -2.15
CA ASP A 7 7.54 -19.34 -0.75
C ASP A 7 7.50 -18.14 0.21
N ASN A 8 7.86 -16.94 -0.25
CA ASN A 8 8.11 -15.78 0.60
C ASN A 8 6.88 -15.26 1.37
N PHE A 9 5.65 -15.69 1.02
CA PHE A 9 4.42 -15.14 1.61
C PHE A 9 3.54 -16.18 2.31
N ILE A 10 4.07 -17.38 2.62
CA ILE A 10 3.32 -18.43 3.33
C ILE A 10 2.81 -17.93 4.68
N GLY A 11 3.66 -17.26 5.46
CA GLY A 11 3.31 -16.73 6.79
C GLY A 11 2.14 -15.74 6.72
N THR A 12 2.23 -14.75 5.82
CA THR A 12 1.17 -13.77 5.57
C THR A 12 -0.13 -14.44 5.12
N ARG A 13 -0.06 -15.39 4.16
CA ARG A 13 -1.25 -16.11 3.68
C ARG A 13 -1.91 -16.92 4.80
N LYS A 14 -1.12 -17.56 5.66
CA LYS A 14 -1.63 -18.30 6.82
C LYS A 14 -2.37 -17.36 7.78
N LEU A 15 -1.76 -16.24 8.18
CA LEU A 15 -2.39 -15.28 9.08
C LEU A 15 -3.68 -14.69 8.50
N ILE A 16 -3.70 -14.38 7.21
CA ILE A 16 -4.92 -13.91 6.53
C ILE A 16 -6.03 -14.96 6.63
N ASN A 17 -5.73 -16.22 6.36
CA ASN A 17 -6.68 -17.34 6.44
C ASN A 17 -7.20 -17.60 7.86
N GLU A 18 -6.39 -17.32 8.87
CA GLU A 18 -6.78 -17.41 10.29
C GLU A 18 -7.57 -16.18 10.77
N GLY A 19 -7.83 -15.19 9.92
CA GLY A 19 -8.50 -13.95 10.30
C GLY A 19 -7.66 -13.13 11.28
N ALA A 20 -6.36 -12.97 11.00
CA ALA A 20 -5.47 -12.22 11.88
C ALA A 20 -5.83 -10.73 11.97
N SER A 21 -5.55 -10.13 13.13
CA SER A 21 -5.71 -8.69 13.35
C SER A 21 -4.69 -7.87 12.57
N GLU A 22 -4.96 -6.57 12.43
CA GLU A 22 -4.08 -5.57 11.81
C GLU A 22 -2.64 -5.64 12.33
N GLN A 23 -2.46 -5.62 13.66
CA GLN A 23 -1.15 -5.67 14.28
C GLN A 23 -0.35 -6.94 13.95
N LYS A 24 -1.03 -8.10 13.86
CA LYS A 24 -0.37 -9.37 13.51
C LYS A 24 0.08 -9.36 12.05
N LEU A 25 -0.77 -8.86 11.15
CA LEU A 25 -0.47 -8.78 9.72
C LEU A 25 0.65 -7.78 9.44
N GLN A 26 0.60 -6.58 10.03
CA GLN A 26 1.68 -5.61 9.92
C GLN A 26 3.02 -6.19 10.39
N ARG A 27 3.04 -6.87 11.55
CA ARG A 27 4.26 -7.50 12.08
C ARG A 27 4.83 -8.55 11.13
N GLU A 28 3.98 -9.34 10.50
CA GLU A 28 4.41 -10.35 9.53
C GLU A 28 4.97 -9.71 8.26
N LEU A 29 4.26 -8.72 7.70
CA LEU A 29 4.67 -8.01 6.48
C LEU A 29 5.99 -7.26 6.65
N LYS A 30 6.29 -6.74 7.85
CA LYS A 30 7.57 -6.10 8.16
C LYS A 30 8.78 -7.04 8.06
N LYS A 31 8.59 -8.36 8.08
CA LYS A 31 9.67 -9.35 7.92
C LYS A 31 10.16 -9.45 6.48
N ASP A 32 9.27 -9.24 5.51
CA ASP A 32 9.61 -9.21 4.09
C ASP A 32 8.73 -8.19 3.35
N LEU A 33 9.31 -7.01 3.11
CA LEU A 33 8.66 -5.91 2.42
C LEU A 33 8.51 -6.15 0.91
N SER A 34 9.21 -7.13 0.34
CA SER A 34 9.27 -7.33 -1.12
C SER A 34 7.89 -7.61 -1.73
N ILE A 35 6.92 -8.07 -0.94
CA ILE A 35 5.53 -8.31 -1.37
C ILE A 35 4.90 -7.08 -2.02
N PHE A 36 5.20 -5.87 -1.53
CA PHE A 36 4.59 -4.64 -2.03
C PHE A 36 5.17 -4.21 -3.39
N SER A 37 6.36 -4.69 -3.77
CA SER A 37 6.92 -4.45 -5.11
C SER A 37 6.04 -5.03 -6.21
N LYS A 38 5.32 -6.13 -5.93
CA LYS A 38 4.47 -6.82 -6.90
C LYS A 38 3.28 -5.97 -7.37
N ILE A 39 2.77 -5.11 -6.49
CA ILE A 39 1.60 -4.27 -6.77
C ILE A 39 1.97 -2.81 -7.09
N CYS A 40 3.05 -2.29 -6.52
CA CYS A 40 3.35 -0.86 -6.57
C CYS A 40 4.54 -0.52 -7.48
N ALA A 41 5.54 -1.39 -7.60
CA ALA A 41 6.79 -1.04 -8.27
C ALA A 41 6.63 -1.08 -9.79
N VAL A 42 6.87 0.06 -10.44
CA VAL A 42 6.88 0.19 -11.90
C VAL A 42 8.03 1.14 -12.28
N PRO A 43 9.16 0.62 -12.80
CA PRO A 43 9.46 -0.79 -13.08
C PRO A 43 9.57 -1.71 -11.85
N HIS A 44 9.35 -3.03 -12.04
CA HIS A 44 9.31 -4.01 -10.96
C HIS A 44 10.62 -4.18 -10.18
N ASP A 45 11.75 -3.76 -10.74
CA ASP A 45 13.08 -3.89 -10.12
C ASP A 45 13.65 -2.54 -9.67
N GLU A 46 12.85 -1.48 -9.66
CA GLU A 46 13.24 -0.13 -9.25
C GLU A 46 12.30 0.38 -8.19
N TYR A 47 12.66 0.10 -6.93
CA TYR A 47 11.88 0.51 -5.79
C TYR A 47 12.71 0.69 -4.52
N ILE A 48 12.17 1.49 -3.61
CA ILE A 48 12.53 1.49 -2.19
C ILE A 48 11.24 1.29 -1.41
N ILE A 49 11.19 0.28 -0.54
CA ILE A 49 10.02 -0.02 0.29
C ILE A 49 10.36 0.32 1.73
N PHE A 50 9.43 0.93 2.45
CA PHE A 50 9.59 1.33 3.84
C PHE A 50 8.45 0.74 4.67
N SER A 51 8.69 0.56 5.96
CA SER A 51 7.61 0.44 6.95
C SER A 51 7.66 1.59 7.94
N GLU A 52 6.50 2.09 8.33
CA GLU A 52 6.38 3.22 9.28
C GLU A 52 7.07 4.50 8.78
N LEU A 53 6.90 4.81 7.49
CA LEU A 53 7.44 6.05 6.91
C LEU A 53 6.63 7.26 7.42
N PRO A 54 7.26 8.24 8.11
CA PRO A 54 6.58 9.47 8.51
C PRO A 54 6.08 10.27 7.32
N VAL A 55 4.89 10.85 7.44
CA VAL A 55 4.33 11.78 6.43
C VAL A 55 3.93 13.06 7.14
N GLY A 56 4.90 13.95 7.34
CA GLY A 56 4.70 15.22 8.02
C GLY A 56 4.04 15.07 9.39
N THR A 57 2.96 15.83 9.61
CA THR A 57 2.19 15.80 10.86
C THR A 57 1.07 14.76 10.87
N THR A 58 0.92 13.96 9.82
CA THR A 58 -0.18 12.97 9.69
C THR A 58 0.14 11.60 10.29
N GLY A 59 1.30 11.48 10.93
CA GLY A 59 1.82 10.22 11.46
C GLY A 59 2.60 9.42 10.42
N ALA A 60 2.89 8.16 10.75
CA ALA A 60 3.60 7.23 9.87
C ALA A 60 2.62 6.39 9.06
N CYS A 61 2.88 6.19 7.78
CA CYS A 61 2.16 5.21 6.96
C CYS A 61 2.66 3.81 7.28
N ASP A 62 1.77 2.80 7.32
CA ASP A 62 2.17 1.42 7.61
C ASP A 62 3.31 0.96 6.69
N PHE A 63 3.15 1.18 5.38
CA PHE A 63 4.18 0.93 4.39
C PHE A 63 4.18 2.01 3.30
N ALA A 64 5.35 2.21 2.67
CA ALA A 64 5.46 3.09 1.52
C ALA A 64 6.38 2.51 0.45
N VAL A 65 6.07 2.75 -0.82
CA VAL A 65 6.90 2.33 -1.96
C VAL A 65 7.27 3.53 -2.80
N PHE A 66 8.57 3.83 -2.89
CA PHE A 66 9.13 4.81 -3.82
C PHE A 66 9.54 4.08 -5.09
N THR A 67 9.15 4.58 -6.26
CA THR A 67 9.44 3.94 -7.55
C THR A 67 9.39 4.95 -8.70
N GLY A 68 9.88 4.57 -9.88
CA GLY A 68 9.78 5.35 -11.12
C GLY A 68 11.12 5.66 -11.78
N ARG A 69 11.06 6.26 -12.98
CA ARG A 69 12.24 6.63 -13.81
C ARG A 69 12.25 8.05 -14.35
N SER A 70 11.14 8.77 -14.34
CA SER A 70 11.06 10.15 -14.83
C SER A 70 10.87 11.09 -13.66
N TYR A 71 9.81 10.83 -12.90
CA TYR A 71 9.51 11.47 -11.64
C TYR A 71 9.25 10.38 -10.60
N MET A 72 9.43 10.72 -9.34
CA MET A 72 9.19 9.80 -8.24
C MET A 72 7.69 9.58 -8.03
N LYS A 73 7.28 8.31 -8.03
CA LYS A 73 5.97 7.87 -7.58
C LYS A 73 6.12 7.32 -6.16
N VAL A 74 5.22 7.73 -5.29
CA VAL A 74 5.14 7.22 -3.91
C VAL A 74 3.77 6.60 -3.72
N TYR A 75 3.74 5.33 -3.35
CA TYR A 75 2.54 4.65 -2.87
C TYR A 75 2.56 4.65 -1.35
N PHE A 76 1.55 5.26 -0.74
CA PHE A 76 1.24 5.05 0.67
C PHE A 76 0.32 3.85 0.80
N ILE A 77 0.61 2.94 1.73
CA ILE A 77 -0.11 1.69 1.90
C ILE A 77 -0.54 1.60 3.36
N GLU A 78 -1.86 1.51 3.58
CA GLU A 78 -2.43 1.18 4.89
C GLU A 78 -2.97 -0.23 4.91
N VAL A 79 -2.69 -0.95 6.00
CA VAL A 79 -3.08 -2.32 6.20
C VAL A 79 -4.07 -2.41 7.36
N LYS A 80 -5.17 -3.13 7.15
CA LYS A 80 -6.17 -3.45 8.18
C LYS A 80 -6.29 -4.96 8.36
N GLY A 81 -6.93 -5.37 9.45
CA GLY A 81 -7.12 -6.77 9.81
C GLY A 81 -7.81 -7.62 8.73
N ALA A 82 -7.64 -8.94 8.85
CA ALA A 82 -8.36 -9.96 8.08
C ALA A 82 -9.51 -10.58 8.90
N ASP A 83 -9.78 -10.05 10.09
CA ASP A 83 -10.77 -10.47 11.08
C ASP A 83 -12.19 -9.93 10.82
N PHE A 84 -12.38 -9.20 9.71
CA PHE A 84 -13.69 -8.66 9.32
C PHE A 84 -13.96 -8.84 7.83
N SER A 85 -15.23 -8.77 7.44
CA SER A 85 -15.62 -8.75 6.03
C SER A 85 -15.48 -7.36 5.43
N LEU A 86 -14.94 -7.25 4.22
CA LEU A 86 -14.71 -5.96 3.56
C LEU A 86 -16.00 -5.12 3.44
N ILE A 87 -17.12 -5.77 3.13
CA ILE A 87 -18.43 -5.13 3.06
C ILE A 87 -19.30 -5.51 4.25
N ASN A 88 -19.96 -4.50 4.83
CA ASN A 88 -21.02 -4.66 5.81
C ASN A 88 -22.41 -4.56 5.15
N ASN A 89 -23.39 -5.28 5.72
CA ASN A 89 -24.80 -5.27 5.30
C ASN A 89 -25.04 -5.48 3.79
N PRO A 90 -24.53 -6.57 3.21
CA PRO A 90 -24.47 -6.74 1.75
C PRO A 90 -25.82 -6.92 1.06
N THR A 91 -26.86 -7.32 1.80
CA THR A 91 -28.21 -7.58 1.27
C THR A 91 -29.11 -6.34 1.25
N LYS A 92 -28.65 -5.19 1.76
CA LYS A 92 -29.42 -3.93 1.79
C LYS A 92 -28.94 -2.97 0.71
N LYS A 93 -29.81 -2.06 0.27
CA LYS A 93 -29.54 -0.95 -0.66
C LYS A 93 -28.49 0.08 -0.17
N GLY A 94 -27.70 -0.26 0.85
CA GLY A 94 -26.72 0.56 1.53
C GLY A 94 -25.49 -0.23 1.99
N ALA A 95 -25.07 -1.25 1.25
CA ALA A 95 -23.79 -1.92 1.48
C ALA A 95 -22.66 -0.88 1.53
N THR A 96 -21.82 -0.94 2.55
CA THR A 96 -20.68 -0.03 2.75
C THR A 96 -19.43 -0.82 3.05
N PHE A 97 -18.27 -0.21 2.82
CA PHE A 97 -17.05 -0.76 3.38
C PHE A 97 -17.11 -0.78 4.91
N ASN A 98 -16.42 -1.74 5.49
CA ASN A 98 -16.24 -1.83 6.92
C ASN A 98 -15.61 -0.54 7.48
N ALA A 99 -15.99 -0.16 8.71
CA ALA A 99 -15.50 1.05 9.36
C ALA A 99 -13.97 1.11 9.47
N SER A 100 -13.31 -0.02 9.82
CA SER A 100 -11.85 -0.08 9.88
C SER A 100 -11.20 0.11 8.51
N PHE A 101 -11.85 -0.37 7.44
CA PHE A 101 -11.38 -0.16 6.08
C PHE A 101 -11.55 1.31 5.65
N LEU A 102 -12.68 1.93 5.98
CA LEU A 102 -12.93 3.36 5.75
C LEU A 102 -11.93 4.24 6.50
N GLU A 103 -11.55 3.87 7.73
CA GLU A 103 -10.49 4.54 8.47
C GLU A 103 -9.15 4.49 7.71
N GLY A 104 -8.80 3.35 7.14
CA GLY A 104 -7.60 3.22 6.29
C GLY A 104 -7.64 4.12 5.06
N ILE A 105 -8.81 4.29 4.44
CA ILE A 105 -9.00 5.24 3.32
C ILE A 105 -8.75 6.68 3.79
N ASP A 106 -9.37 7.08 4.90
CA ASP A 106 -9.22 8.42 5.47
C ASP A 106 -7.77 8.73 5.87
N GLN A 107 -7.09 7.75 6.47
CA GLN A 107 -5.65 7.77 6.75
C GLN A 107 -4.81 8.08 5.50
N ILE A 108 -5.08 7.39 4.38
CA ILE A 108 -4.40 7.66 3.10
C ILE A 108 -4.73 9.05 2.56
N ILE A 109 -6.01 9.46 2.61
CA ILE A 109 -6.45 10.77 2.10
C ILE A 109 -5.74 11.90 2.84
N ARG A 110 -5.64 11.85 4.18
CA ARG A 110 -4.91 12.85 4.96
C ARG A 110 -3.44 12.96 4.54
N ARG A 111 -2.76 11.83 4.33
CA ARG A 111 -1.37 11.79 3.87
C ARG A 111 -1.20 12.40 2.48
N LYS A 112 -2.13 12.09 1.57
CA LYS A 112 -2.16 12.72 0.25
C LYS A 112 -2.37 14.23 0.34
N GLN A 113 -3.37 14.68 1.10
CA GLN A 113 -3.65 16.10 1.29
C GLN A 113 -2.44 16.85 1.86
N TYR A 114 -1.75 16.25 2.85
CA TYR A 114 -0.50 16.81 3.38
C TYR A 114 0.56 16.96 2.29
N SER A 115 0.80 15.92 1.49
CA SER A 115 1.79 15.96 0.41
C SER A 115 1.48 17.02 -0.66
N LEU A 116 0.21 17.31 -0.91
CA LEU A 116 -0.21 18.34 -1.86
C LEU A 116 -0.08 19.75 -1.26
N ALA A 117 -0.53 19.93 -0.02
CA ALA A 117 -0.44 21.22 0.67
C ALA A 117 1.01 21.65 0.96
N ASN A 118 1.94 20.68 0.99
CA ASN A 118 3.34 20.88 1.30
C ASN A 118 4.26 20.38 0.16
N GLU A 119 3.85 20.53 -1.11
CA GLU A 119 4.50 19.87 -2.26
C GLU A 119 6.03 20.04 -2.29
N LEU A 120 6.54 21.26 -2.11
CA LEU A 120 7.97 21.54 -2.17
C LEU A 120 8.75 20.86 -1.03
N SER A 121 8.31 21.02 0.22
CA SER A 121 9.00 20.44 1.38
C SER A 121 8.87 18.92 1.42
N TYR A 122 7.70 18.38 1.08
CA TYR A 122 7.49 16.95 0.97
C TYR A 122 8.35 16.34 -0.15
N ARG A 123 8.48 17.03 -1.29
CA ARG A 123 9.37 16.61 -2.38
C ARG A 123 10.81 16.54 -1.89
N ASP A 124 11.31 17.61 -1.28
CA ASP A 124 12.70 17.67 -0.79
C ASP A 124 12.97 16.57 0.26
N GLU A 125 12.02 16.32 1.15
CA GLU A 125 12.09 15.23 2.14
C GLU A 125 12.15 13.85 1.46
N ALA A 126 11.25 13.56 0.52
CA ALA A 126 11.22 12.28 -0.18
C ALA A 126 12.53 12.03 -0.96
N TYR A 127 13.07 13.04 -1.65
CA TYR A 127 14.34 12.91 -2.37
C TYR A 127 15.54 12.77 -1.42
N LYS A 128 15.52 13.45 -0.26
CA LYS A 128 16.53 13.27 0.79
C LYS A 128 16.50 11.84 1.32
N ILE A 129 15.31 11.32 1.61
CA ILE A 129 15.12 9.95 2.09
C ILE A 129 15.66 8.94 1.09
N ARG A 130 15.27 9.08 -0.17
CA ARG A 130 15.76 8.26 -1.28
C ARG A 130 17.29 8.22 -1.32
N THR A 131 17.92 9.40 -1.33
CA THR A 131 19.39 9.54 -1.45
C THR A 131 20.13 8.86 -0.29
N ILE A 132 19.61 8.96 0.93
CA ILE A 132 20.20 8.32 2.12
C ILE A 132 20.12 6.79 2.01
N VAL A 133 18.98 6.25 1.57
CA VAL A 133 18.83 4.79 1.41
C VAL A 133 19.68 4.25 0.27
N GLU A 134 19.72 4.97 -0.86
CA GLU A 134 20.56 4.63 -2.01
C GLU A 134 22.06 4.68 -1.68
N SER A 135 22.47 5.44 -0.65
CA SER A 135 23.85 5.44 -0.16
C SER A 135 24.17 4.26 0.76
N GLY A 136 23.22 3.36 1.00
CA GLY A 136 23.36 2.19 1.87
C GLY A 136 22.94 2.41 3.33
N THR A 137 22.40 3.59 3.69
CA THR A 137 21.93 3.83 5.07
C THR A 137 20.50 3.36 5.24
N GLN A 138 20.26 2.42 6.16
CA GLN A 138 18.91 1.95 6.44
C GLN A 138 18.07 3.03 7.15
N MET A 139 16.85 3.28 6.66
CA MET A 139 15.88 4.16 7.31
C MET A 139 14.48 3.54 7.26
N TYR A 140 13.70 3.65 8.33
CA TYR A 140 12.31 3.17 8.38
C TYR A 140 12.16 1.73 7.87
N ASN A 141 13.06 0.84 8.34
CA ASN A 141 13.15 -0.56 7.91
C ASN A 141 13.21 -0.72 6.38
N SER A 142 13.93 0.15 5.68
CA SER A 142 13.91 0.20 4.22
C SER A 142 14.44 -1.08 3.56
N LEU A 143 13.78 -1.50 2.49
CA LEU A 143 14.23 -2.48 1.51
C LEU A 143 14.49 -1.78 0.17
N LEU A 144 15.74 -1.76 -0.26
CA LEU A 144 16.17 -1.25 -1.57
C LEU A 144 16.18 -2.40 -2.59
N SER A 145 15.69 -2.15 -3.80
CA SER A 145 15.72 -3.16 -4.86
C SER A 145 17.14 -3.50 -5.32
N ALA A 146 17.32 -4.64 -5.98
CA ALA A 146 18.63 -5.11 -6.45
C ALA A 146 19.35 -4.14 -7.42
N LYS A 147 18.61 -3.25 -8.10
CA LYS A 147 19.20 -2.21 -8.96
C LYS A 147 19.87 -1.08 -8.18
N GLY A 148 19.56 -0.92 -6.89
CA GLY A 148 20.22 0.02 -5.99
C GLY A 148 19.84 1.49 -6.15
N HIS A 149 19.24 1.92 -7.26
CA HIS A 149 18.93 3.34 -7.50
C HIS A 149 17.65 3.55 -8.31
N LEU A 150 16.91 4.61 -7.99
CA LEU A 150 15.81 5.14 -8.78
C LEU A 150 16.32 6.27 -9.70
N LEU A 151 16.03 6.17 -10.99
CA LEU A 151 16.51 7.13 -12.00
C LEU A 151 15.65 8.39 -12.09
N VAL A 152 15.03 8.82 -10.99
CA VAL A 152 14.04 9.91 -10.96
C VAL A 152 14.69 11.29 -10.81
N ASP A 153 14.14 12.27 -11.54
CA ASP A 153 14.63 13.65 -11.60
C ASP A 153 14.11 14.50 -10.42
N LYS A 154 15.04 15.00 -9.59
CA LYS A 154 14.70 15.81 -8.40
C LYS A 154 13.93 17.09 -8.72
N GLY A 155 14.08 17.62 -9.94
CA GLY A 155 13.37 18.81 -10.38
C GLY A 155 11.89 18.57 -10.67
N LYS A 156 11.45 17.30 -10.74
CA LYS A 156 10.06 16.94 -11.06
C LYS A 156 9.23 16.66 -9.80
N PRO A 157 7.90 16.91 -9.87
CA PRO A 157 7.00 16.66 -8.75
C PRO A 157 7.00 15.20 -8.29
N VAL A 158 6.64 14.98 -7.03
CA VAL A 158 6.39 13.63 -6.49
C VAL A 158 4.92 13.27 -6.70
N SER A 159 4.67 12.17 -7.39
CA SER A 159 3.32 11.65 -7.62
C SER A 159 2.92 10.70 -6.50
N VAL A 160 2.04 11.16 -5.60
CA VAL A 160 1.51 10.33 -4.50
C VAL A 160 0.26 9.57 -4.93
N ARG A 161 0.22 8.27 -4.60
CA ARG A 161 -0.86 7.28 -4.79
C ARG A 161 -1.14 6.56 -3.46
N GLY A 162 -2.28 5.90 -3.36
CA GLY A 162 -2.71 5.20 -2.15
C GLY A 162 -3.03 3.74 -2.41
N VAL A 163 -2.88 2.91 -1.39
CA VAL A 163 -3.35 1.53 -1.34
C VAL A 163 -3.92 1.27 0.04
N VAL A 164 -5.09 0.66 0.12
CA VAL A 164 -5.66 0.16 1.38
C VAL A 164 -5.93 -1.32 1.22
N ILE A 165 -5.38 -2.13 2.12
CA ILE A 165 -5.56 -3.58 2.12
C ILE A 165 -6.23 -3.98 3.43
N GLY A 166 -7.37 -4.65 3.38
CA GLY A 166 -8.08 -5.01 4.59
C GLY A 166 -9.37 -5.77 4.36
N GLY A 167 -9.77 -6.53 5.37
CA GLY A 167 -10.96 -7.36 5.35
C GLY A 167 -10.89 -8.52 4.35
N ARG A 168 -11.80 -9.46 4.53
CA ARG A 168 -11.99 -10.60 3.63
C ARG A 168 -13.14 -10.36 2.67
N SER A 169 -12.99 -10.83 1.45
CA SER A 169 -14.10 -10.90 0.52
C SER A 169 -15.10 -11.98 0.97
N ILE A 170 -16.38 -11.74 0.72
CA ILE A 170 -17.43 -12.72 0.99
C ILE A 170 -17.82 -13.40 -0.32
N GLN A 171 -17.85 -14.74 -0.32
CA GLN A 171 -18.27 -15.52 -1.49
C GLN A 171 -19.67 -15.09 -1.97
N GLY A 172 -19.79 -14.85 -3.27
CA GLY A 172 -21.04 -14.39 -3.90
C GLY A 172 -21.24 -12.87 -3.89
N LEU A 173 -20.38 -12.10 -3.22
CA LEU A 173 -20.50 -10.63 -3.13
C LEU A 173 -19.45 -9.85 -3.94
N ASN A 174 -18.63 -10.54 -4.74
CA ASN A 174 -17.55 -9.94 -5.52
C ASN A 174 -18.03 -8.78 -6.41
N GLN A 175 -19.21 -8.91 -7.01
CA GLN A 175 -19.80 -7.87 -7.85
C GLN A 175 -20.09 -6.59 -7.04
N ILE A 176 -20.66 -6.72 -5.84
CA ILE A 176 -20.94 -5.58 -4.96
C ILE A 176 -19.63 -4.91 -4.52
N GLU A 177 -18.61 -5.70 -4.19
CA GLU A 177 -17.29 -5.15 -3.85
C GLU A 177 -16.68 -4.37 -5.02
N ALA A 178 -16.76 -4.90 -6.24
CA ALA A 178 -16.27 -4.23 -7.44
C ALA A 178 -17.00 -2.90 -7.69
N GLU A 179 -18.33 -2.89 -7.61
CA GLU A 179 -19.16 -1.69 -7.75
C GLU A 179 -18.81 -0.63 -6.70
N LYS A 180 -18.56 -1.04 -5.44
CA LYS A 180 -18.18 -0.11 -4.37
C LYS A 180 -16.78 0.47 -4.57
N ARG A 181 -15.82 -0.34 -5.02
CA ARG A 181 -14.48 0.14 -5.38
C ARG A 181 -14.55 1.14 -6.53
N ASP A 182 -15.35 0.86 -7.57
CA ASP A 182 -15.53 1.75 -8.71
C ASP A 182 -16.22 3.06 -8.34
N ALA A 183 -17.28 3.00 -7.53
CA ALA A 183 -17.95 4.19 -7.00
C ALA A 183 -16.97 5.08 -6.21
N TRP A 184 -16.13 4.48 -5.36
CA TRP A 184 -15.10 5.22 -4.64
C TRP A 184 -14.09 5.88 -5.59
N ARG A 185 -13.54 5.13 -6.55
CA ARG A 185 -12.60 5.65 -7.55
C ARG A 185 -13.16 6.84 -8.33
N LYS A 186 -14.46 6.83 -8.64
CA LYS A 186 -15.15 7.94 -9.32
C LYS A 186 -15.40 9.15 -8.41
N SER A 187 -15.50 8.94 -7.10
CA SER A 187 -15.86 9.99 -6.13
C SER A 187 -14.68 10.82 -5.65
N ILE A 188 -13.44 10.35 -5.84
CA ILE A 188 -12.23 11.01 -5.34
C ILE A 188 -11.30 11.34 -6.50
N ASP A 189 -10.75 12.56 -6.51
CA ASP A 189 -9.70 12.97 -7.44
C ASP A 189 -8.32 12.51 -6.93
N PHE A 190 -8.21 11.21 -6.65
CA PHE A 190 -7.02 10.60 -6.10
C PHE A 190 -6.96 9.12 -6.43
N HIS A 191 -5.82 8.68 -6.98
CA HIS A 191 -5.62 7.28 -7.28
C HIS A 191 -5.34 6.47 -6.01
N ILE A 192 -6.38 5.79 -5.53
CA ILE A 192 -6.31 4.83 -4.43
C ILE A 192 -6.74 3.44 -4.91
N GLU A 193 -5.93 2.43 -4.59
CA GLU A 193 -6.29 1.03 -4.79
C GLU A 193 -6.89 0.46 -3.52
N LEU A 194 -8.11 -0.07 -3.62
CA LEU A 194 -8.88 -0.60 -2.48
C LEU A 194 -8.96 -2.12 -2.59
N MET A 195 -8.25 -2.84 -1.75
CA MET A 195 -8.06 -4.28 -1.85
C MET A 195 -8.62 -5.01 -0.62
N SER A 196 -9.39 -6.08 -0.84
CA SER A 196 -9.50 -7.11 0.19
C SER A 196 -8.21 -7.91 0.26
N TRP A 197 -7.96 -8.61 1.36
CA TRP A 197 -6.85 -9.55 1.44
C TRP A 197 -6.90 -10.63 0.37
N ASP A 198 -8.10 -11.07 -0.03
CA ASP A 198 -8.29 -12.06 -1.09
C ASP A 198 -7.83 -11.52 -2.47
N SER A 199 -8.19 -10.27 -2.78
CA SER A 199 -7.73 -9.63 -4.02
C SER A 199 -6.22 -9.37 -3.99
N PHE A 200 -5.68 -8.92 -2.86
CA PHE A 200 -4.24 -8.73 -2.68
C PHE A 200 -3.46 -10.03 -2.88
N LEU A 201 -3.89 -11.11 -2.23
CA LEU A 201 -3.29 -12.44 -2.36
C LEU A 201 -3.39 -13.04 -3.77
N THR A 202 -4.23 -12.48 -4.64
CA THR A 202 -4.33 -12.85 -6.06
C THR A 202 -3.37 -12.02 -6.90
N SER A 203 -3.23 -10.72 -6.60
CA SER A 203 -2.33 -9.81 -7.30
C SER A 203 -0.84 -10.06 -7.06
N VAL A 204 -0.48 -10.73 -5.96
CA VAL A 204 0.92 -11.02 -5.60
C VAL A 204 1.35 -12.46 -5.90
N ARG A 205 0.49 -13.25 -6.58
CA ARG A 205 0.83 -14.58 -7.07
C ARG A 205 1.77 -14.51 -8.28
#